data_AF-A0A7X7Y2C1-F1
#
_entry.id   AF-A0A7X7Y2C1-F1
#
_cell.length_a   1.000
_cell.length_b   1.000
_cell.length_c   1.000
_cell.angle_alpha   90.00
_cell.angle_beta   90.00
_cell.angle_gamma   90.00
#
_symmetry.space_group_name_H-M   'P 1'
#
loop_
_entity.id
_entity.type
_entity.pdbx_description
1 polymer ?
#
loop_
_entity_poly.entity_id
_entity_poly.type
_entity_poly.pdbx_seq_one_letter_code
_entity_poly.pdbx_strand_id
1 'polypeptide(L)'
;MEGEFTWIYIEEDLPWEIRKKIEKELSLKGPEGMDIRLYNISYIVEDLVEKFRRNLREEEVLIISEDRSLCLKLIDEISSEFRFISVLGLDEQEGENLYEEVLESTGISVYLPQGKNISLNRYGLVINVLNKTIIDVDKINNRTIILDFGGRKLFEKANRYVIGDISLEIKGLGLAENPWISEEINSSLYECLFHGECRKYKRIYKGESLLTMDEFINQNPIIKGGY
;
A
#
# COMPACT_ATOMS: atom_id res chain seq x y z
N MET A 1 30.26 -10.87 20.06
CA MET A 1 29.89 -9.58 19.45
C MET A 1 28.49 -9.29 19.90
N GLU A 2 28.33 -8.38 20.86
CA GLU A 2 27.01 -7.80 21.13
C GLU A 2 26.64 -7.02 19.86
N GLY A 3 25.57 -7.44 19.17
CA GLY A 3 25.08 -6.70 18.02
C GLY A 3 24.56 -5.36 18.50
N GLU A 4 25.03 -4.26 17.92
CA GLU A 4 24.37 -2.97 18.10
C GLU A 4 22.94 -3.11 17.56
N PHE A 5 21.95 -3.01 18.45
CA PHE A 5 20.56 -2.92 18.04
C PHE A 5 20.39 -1.63 17.24
N THR A 6 20.00 -1.74 15.98
CA THR A 6 19.79 -0.59 15.09
C THR A 6 18.32 -0.21 14.97
N TRP A 7 17.41 -1.12 15.34
CA TRP A 7 15.97 -1.01 15.12
C TRP A 7 15.14 -1.14 16.40
N ILE A 8 13.97 -0.52 16.39
CA ILE A 8 12.95 -0.64 17.42
C ILE A 8 11.59 -0.93 16.79
N TYR A 9 10.94 -2.01 17.22
CA TYR A 9 9.54 -2.26 16.88
C TYR A 9 8.64 -1.76 18.01
N ILE A 10 7.59 -1.03 17.64
CA ILE A 10 6.56 -0.54 18.55
C ILE A 10 5.22 -1.09 18.07
N GLU A 11 4.70 -2.05 18.83
CA GLU A 11 3.42 -2.71 18.57
C GLU A 11 2.24 -1.78 18.81
N GLU A 12 2.32 -0.97 19.88
CA GLU A 12 1.29 0.01 20.25
C GLU A 12 1.00 1.00 19.12
N ASP A 13 -0.29 1.31 18.91
CA ASP A 13 -0.71 2.33 17.97
C ASP A 13 -0.45 3.74 18.51
N LEU A 14 0.82 4.15 18.43
CA LEU A 14 1.23 5.50 18.77
C LEU A 14 1.07 6.43 17.57
N PRO A 15 0.61 7.68 17.80
CA PRO A 15 0.65 8.73 16.78
C PRO A 15 2.00 8.82 16.10
N TRP A 16 2.00 9.03 14.79
CA TRP A 16 3.20 9.08 13.95
C TRP A 16 4.28 10.01 14.50
N GLU A 17 3.89 11.19 14.99
CA GLU A 17 4.79 12.18 15.59
C GLU A 17 5.48 11.67 16.85
N ILE A 18 4.79 10.84 17.64
CA ILE A 18 5.33 10.22 18.85
C ILE A 18 6.33 9.12 18.47
N ARG A 19 6.00 8.25 17.50
CA ARG A 19 6.93 7.22 17.00
C ARG A 19 8.23 7.85 16.51
N LYS A 20 8.14 8.90 15.69
CA LYS A 20 9.33 9.62 15.18
C LYS A 20 10.14 10.31 16.27
N LYS A 21 9.49 10.76 17.35
CA LYS A 21 10.21 11.26 18.52
C LYS A 21 10.99 10.14 19.21
N ILE A 22 10.39 8.97 19.43
CA ILE A 22 11.05 7.82 20.06
C ILE A 22 12.26 7.36 19.24
N GLU A 23 12.10 7.17 17.92
CA GLU A 23 13.19 6.82 17.01
C GLU A 23 14.37 7.79 17.14
N LYS A 24 14.08 9.09 17.15
CA LYS A 24 15.09 10.15 17.27
C LYS A 24 15.82 10.14 18.62
N GLU A 25 15.08 10.03 19.73
CA GLU A 25 15.66 10.04 21.09
C GLU A 25 16.51 8.79 21.34
N LEU A 26 16.13 7.64 20.78
CA LEU A 26 16.86 6.38 20.94
C LEU A 26 17.96 6.17 19.90
N SER A 27 18.04 7.01 18.85
CA SER A 27 18.90 6.79 17.69
C SER A 27 18.69 5.41 17.02
N LEU A 28 17.45 4.90 17.08
CA LEU A 28 17.03 3.65 16.47
C LEU A 28 16.05 3.93 15.33
N LYS A 29 16.05 3.09 14.31
CA LYS A 29 15.06 3.18 13.22
C LYS A 29 13.82 2.35 13.53
N GLY A 30 12.65 2.90 13.25
CA GLY A 30 11.41 2.12 13.22
C GLY A 30 11.27 1.43 11.87
N PRO A 31 11.14 0.08 11.82
CA PRO A 31 10.84 -0.60 10.57
C PRO A 31 9.42 -0.25 10.13
N GLU A 32 9.30 0.33 8.95
CA GLU A 32 8.03 0.80 8.40
C GLU A 32 7.37 -0.24 7.50
N GLY A 33 8.04 -1.31 7.12
CA GLY A 33 7.55 -2.39 6.25
C GLY A 33 7.34 -1.97 4.80
N MET A 34 7.82 -0.79 4.38
CA MET A 34 7.51 -0.22 3.07
C MET A 34 8.04 -1.07 1.93
N ASP A 35 9.30 -1.47 1.96
CA ASP A 35 9.90 -2.29 0.89
C ASP A 35 9.15 -3.62 0.71
N ILE A 36 8.72 -4.24 1.82
CA ILE A 36 7.96 -5.50 1.78
C ILE A 36 6.55 -5.25 1.21
N ARG A 37 5.90 -4.13 1.54
CA ARG A 37 4.61 -3.76 0.95
C ARG A 37 4.73 -3.49 -0.54
N LEU A 38 5.75 -2.75 -0.96
CA LEU A 38 6.01 -2.43 -2.37
C LEU A 38 6.27 -3.69 -3.18
N TYR A 39 7.12 -4.60 -2.67
CA TYR A 39 7.36 -5.91 -3.27
C TYR A 39 6.06 -6.72 -3.49
N ASN A 40 5.05 -6.51 -2.64
CA ASN A 40 3.80 -7.24 -2.71
C ASN A 40 2.71 -6.60 -3.57
N ILE A 41 2.94 -5.40 -4.13
CA ILE A 41 1.93 -4.71 -4.92
C ILE A 41 1.52 -5.51 -6.15
N SER A 42 2.48 -6.06 -6.91
CA SER A 42 2.18 -6.85 -8.10
C SER A 42 1.35 -8.09 -7.78
N TYR A 43 1.68 -8.82 -6.70
CA TYR A 43 0.88 -9.96 -6.25
C TYR A 43 -0.53 -9.57 -5.80
N ILE A 44 -0.67 -8.47 -5.06
CA ILE A 44 -1.99 -7.98 -4.62
C ILE A 44 -2.82 -7.58 -5.84
N VAL A 45 -2.21 -6.87 -6.79
CA VAL A 45 -2.85 -6.43 -8.03
C VAL A 45 -3.30 -7.62 -8.86
N GLU A 46 -2.44 -8.62 -9.07
CA GLU A 46 -2.77 -9.85 -9.79
C GLU A 46 -3.99 -10.53 -9.16
N ASP A 47 -3.96 -10.74 -7.85
CA ASP A 47 -5.07 -11.33 -7.10
C ASP A 47 -6.37 -10.52 -7.22
N LEU A 48 -6.29 -9.18 -7.15
CA LEU A 48 -7.45 -8.31 -7.33
C LEU A 48 -8.01 -8.41 -8.75
N VAL A 49 -7.16 -8.32 -9.76
CA VAL A 49 -7.56 -8.34 -11.18
C VAL A 49 -8.21 -9.67 -11.56
N GLU A 50 -7.70 -10.79 -11.04
CA GLU A 50 -8.24 -12.12 -11.32
C GLU A 50 -9.57 -12.40 -10.64
N LYS A 51 -9.73 -11.92 -9.39
CA LYS A 51 -10.83 -12.37 -8.51
C LYS A 51 -11.95 -11.34 -8.38
N PHE A 52 -11.69 -10.06 -8.63
CA PHE A 52 -12.73 -9.04 -8.53
C PHE A 52 -13.72 -9.17 -9.70
N ARG A 53 -15.02 -9.03 -9.41
CA ARG A 53 -16.07 -9.28 -10.42
C ARG A 53 -16.11 -8.28 -11.59
N ARG A 54 -15.47 -7.12 -11.42
CA ARG A 54 -15.43 -6.06 -12.44
C ARG A 54 -14.08 -6.09 -13.15
N ASN A 55 -14.05 -5.65 -14.40
CA ASN A 55 -12.83 -5.65 -15.20
C ASN A 55 -11.88 -4.51 -14.78
N LEU A 56 -11.08 -4.75 -13.73
CA LEU A 56 -10.13 -3.76 -13.23
C LEU A 56 -9.10 -3.34 -14.28
N ARG A 57 -8.74 -4.22 -15.23
CA ARG A 57 -7.74 -3.94 -16.28
C ARG A 57 -8.14 -2.79 -17.21
N GLU A 58 -9.45 -2.51 -17.32
CA GLU A 58 -10.00 -1.41 -18.13
C GLU A 58 -10.17 -0.12 -17.32
N GLU A 59 -9.99 -0.17 -16.00
CA GLU A 59 -10.10 0.99 -15.12
C GLU A 59 -8.74 1.69 -14.96
N GLU A 60 -8.78 2.98 -14.61
CA GLU A 60 -7.57 3.78 -14.39
C GLU A 60 -7.01 3.55 -12.98
N VAL A 61 -5.69 3.45 -12.87
CA VAL A 61 -4.97 3.40 -11.58
C VAL A 61 -4.42 4.77 -11.24
N LEU A 62 -4.59 5.20 -10.00
CA LEU A 62 -3.93 6.41 -9.48
C LEU A 62 -2.82 6.02 -8.51
N ILE A 63 -1.60 6.44 -8.79
CA ILE A 63 -0.48 6.40 -7.86
C ILE A 63 -0.37 7.77 -7.17
N ILE A 64 -0.30 7.77 -5.85
CA ILE A 64 -0.16 8.97 -5.02
C ILE A 64 1.20 8.93 -4.31
N SER A 65 2.15 9.72 -4.81
CA SER A 65 3.55 9.76 -4.35
C SER A 65 4.23 11.08 -4.72
N GLU A 66 5.21 11.48 -3.93
CA GLU A 66 6.11 12.62 -4.17
C GLU A 66 7.52 12.15 -4.54
N ASP A 67 7.73 10.84 -4.70
CA ASP A 67 9.02 10.25 -5.09
C ASP A 67 8.90 9.68 -6.51
N ARG A 68 9.58 10.32 -7.47
CA ARG A 68 9.62 9.93 -8.87
C ARG A 68 10.18 8.53 -9.08
N SER A 69 11.22 8.15 -8.34
CA SER A 69 11.85 6.83 -8.45
C SER A 69 10.91 5.73 -7.96
N LEU A 70 10.13 6.03 -6.92
CA LEU A 70 9.09 5.14 -6.42
C LEU A 70 7.93 5.03 -7.42
N CYS A 71 7.50 6.13 -8.04
CA CYS A 71 6.49 6.10 -9.11
C CYS A 71 6.92 5.20 -10.26
N LEU A 72 8.17 5.32 -10.74
CA LEU A 72 8.70 4.46 -11.81
C LEU A 72 8.61 2.97 -11.46
N LYS A 73 9.09 2.61 -10.27
CA LYS A 73 9.02 1.22 -9.78
C LYS A 73 7.58 0.71 -9.73
N LEU A 74 6.68 1.51 -9.18
CA LEU A 74 5.25 1.15 -9.08
C LEU A 74 4.62 0.98 -10.45
N ILE A 75 4.94 1.83 -11.41
CA ILE A 75 4.45 1.74 -12.79
C ILE A 75 4.95 0.44 -13.42
N ASP A 76 6.24 0.14 -13.30
CA ASP A 76 6.84 -1.09 -13.83
C ASP A 76 6.10 -2.34 -13.31
N GLU A 77 5.90 -2.41 -11.99
CA GLU A 77 5.23 -3.54 -11.31
C GLU A 77 3.76 -3.76 -11.72
N ILE A 78 3.05 -2.72 -12.17
CA ILE A 78 1.61 -2.81 -12.49
C ILE A 78 1.28 -2.64 -13.97
N SER A 79 2.27 -2.26 -14.79
CA SER A 79 2.11 -1.95 -16.22
C SER A 79 1.63 -3.13 -17.06
N SER A 80 1.87 -4.36 -16.61
CA SER A 80 1.39 -5.58 -17.25
C SER A 80 -0.13 -5.76 -17.15
N GLU A 81 -0.75 -5.24 -16.08
CA GLU A 81 -2.18 -5.41 -15.81
C GLU A 81 -3.00 -4.17 -16.17
N PHE A 82 -2.40 -2.97 -16.13
CA PHE A 82 -3.11 -1.71 -16.36
C PHE A 82 -2.53 -0.88 -17.50
N ARG A 83 -3.42 -0.42 -18.38
CA ARG A 83 -3.06 0.46 -19.51
C ARG A 83 -3.17 1.95 -19.21
N PHE A 84 -3.96 2.31 -18.20
CA PHE A 84 -4.26 3.70 -17.86
C PHE A 84 -3.74 3.98 -16.45
N ILE A 85 -2.64 4.73 -16.38
CA ILE A 85 -1.97 5.06 -15.12
C ILE A 85 -1.92 6.57 -14.95
N SER A 86 -2.36 7.03 -13.79
CA SER A 86 -2.28 8.40 -13.31
C SER A 86 -1.26 8.50 -12.19
N VAL A 87 -0.52 9.61 -12.11
CA VAL A 87 0.41 9.90 -10.99
C VAL A 87 0.15 11.27 -10.40
N LEU A 88 -0.01 11.33 -9.09
CA LEU A 88 -0.27 12.56 -8.33
C LEU A 88 0.73 12.74 -7.20
N GLY A 89 1.25 13.97 -7.06
CA GLY A 89 2.10 14.40 -5.95
C GLY A 89 3.46 14.94 -6.38
N LEU A 90 3.93 14.56 -7.57
CA LEU A 90 5.14 15.11 -8.17
C LEU A 90 4.96 16.59 -8.55
N ASP A 91 6.06 17.34 -8.49
CA ASP A 91 6.10 18.66 -9.10
C ASP A 91 6.09 18.57 -10.65
N GLU A 92 5.92 19.71 -11.31
CA GLU A 92 5.78 19.79 -12.77
C GLU A 92 6.99 19.19 -13.51
N GLN A 93 8.20 19.50 -13.04
CA GLN A 93 9.44 19.04 -13.68
C GLN A 93 9.66 17.54 -13.45
N GLU A 94 9.46 17.05 -12.23
CA GLU A 94 9.55 15.62 -11.93
C GLU A 94 8.47 14.81 -12.65
N GLY A 95 7.28 15.38 -12.78
CA GLY A 95 6.18 14.81 -13.54
C GLY A 95 6.52 14.66 -15.02
N GLU A 96 7.00 15.71 -15.69
CA GLU A 96 7.42 15.65 -17.09
C GLU A 96 8.51 14.60 -17.31
N ASN A 97 9.55 14.58 -16.46
CA ASN A 97 10.60 13.59 -16.52
C ASN A 97 10.08 12.16 -16.35
N LEU A 98 9.12 11.94 -15.45
CA LEU A 98 8.47 10.64 -15.27
C LEU A 98 7.72 10.22 -16.53
N TYR A 99 6.94 11.15 -17.11
CA TYR A 99 6.16 10.89 -18.30
C TYR A 99 7.05 10.46 -19.47
N GLU A 100 8.14 11.19 -19.73
CA GLU A 100 9.09 10.86 -20.79
C GLU A 100 9.72 9.48 -20.57
N GLU A 101 10.22 9.20 -19.37
CA GLU A 101 10.90 7.93 -19.06
C GLU A 101 9.96 6.72 -19.18
N VAL A 102 8.71 6.84 -18.71
CA VAL A 102 7.73 5.75 -18.82
C VAL A 102 7.31 5.53 -20.27
N LEU A 103 7.08 6.59 -21.02
CA LEU A 103 6.69 6.49 -22.42
C LEU A 103 7.80 5.82 -23.25
N GLU A 104 9.05 6.18 -23.00
CA GLU A 104 10.23 5.60 -23.68
C GLU A 104 10.46 4.13 -23.32
N SER A 105 10.30 3.76 -22.05
CA SER A 105 10.61 2.42 -21.55
C SER A 105 9.47 1.40 -21.75
N THR A 106 8.22 1.83 -21.60
CA THR A 106 7.05 0.92 -21.58
C THR A 106 6.08 1.15 -22.73
N GLY A 107 6.14 2.31 -23.40
CA GLY A 107 5.13 2.73 -24.38
C GLY A 107 3.78 3.14 -23.76
N ILE A 108 3.68 3.19 -22.43
CA ILE A 108 2.48 3.61 -21.70
C ILE A 108 2.48 5.12 -21.54
N SER A 109 1.32 5.74 -21.78
CA SER A 109 1.10 7.15 -21.47
C SER A 109 0.63 7.29 -20.03
N VAL A 110 1.33 8.12 -19.24
CA VAL A 110 0.95 8.44 -17.86
C VAL A 110 0.21 9.77 -17.84
N TYR A 111 -0.94 9.81 -17.16
CA TYR A 111 -1.65 11.06 -16.93
C TYR A 111 -1.17 11.72 -15.62
N LEU A 112 -0.84 13.01 -15.70
CA LEU A 112 -0.38 13.81 -14.55
C LEU A 112 -1.48 14.81 -14.18
N PRO A 113 -2.46 14.41 -13.36
CA PRO A 113 -3.52 15.32 -12.95
C PRO A 113 -2.96 16.56 -12.21
N GLN A 114 -3.30 17.74 -12.73
CA GLN A 114 -2.93 19.02 -12.14
C GLN A 114 -4.04 19.55 -11.23
N GLY A 115 -3.68 20.00 -10.02
CA GLY A 115 -4.56 20.71 -9.09
C GLY A 115 -5.21 19.88 -7.98
N LYS A 116 -5.84 20.56 -7.01
CA LYS A 116 -6.40 19.97 -5.77
C LYS A 116 -7.80 19.34 -5.92
N ASN A 117 -8.44 19.47 -7.08
CA ASN A 117 -9.83 19.05 -7.33
C ASN A 117 -9.91 17.90 -8.33
N ILE A 118 -9.07 16.88 -8.14
CA ILE A 118 -9.09 15.69 -8.97
C ILE A 118 -10.32 14.88 -8.62
N SER A 119 -11.12 14.54 -9.63
CA SER A 119 -12.22 13.59 -9.45
C SER A 119 -11.65 12.21 -9.23
N LEU A 120 -11.79 11.69 -8.00
CA LEU A 120 -11.32 10.36 -7.65
C LEU A 120 -12.30 9.25 -8.07
N ASN A 121 -13.43 9.64 -8.68
CA ASN A 121 -14.50 8.73 -9.04
C ASN A 121 -14.19 7.83 -10.25
N ARG A 122 -13.15 8.14 -11.03
CA ARG A 122 -12.76 7.37 -12.22
C ARG A 122 -11.75 6.26 -11.96
N TYR A 123 -11.12 6.26 -10.79
CA TYR A 123 -10.05 5.33 -10.48
C TYR A 123 -10.60 4.03 -9.92
N GLY A 124 -10.23 2.92 -10.56
CA GLY A 124 -10.56 1.59 -10.08
C GLY A 124 -9.69 1.17 -8.91
N LEU A 125 -8.43 1.57 -8.95
CA LEU A 125 -7.41 1.31 -7.96
C LEU A 125 -6.67 2.61 -7.62
N VAL A 126 -6.40 2.82 -6.34
CA VAL A 126 -5.54 3.88 -5.82
C VAL A 126 -4.41 3.25 -5.03
N ILE A 127 -3.18 3.62 -5.30
CA ILE A 127 -1.98 3.22 -4.55
C ILE A 127 -1.44 4.47 -3.86
N ASN A 128 -1.65 4.57 -2.54
CA ASN A 128 -1.15 5.67 -1.72
C ASN A 128 0.08 5.25 -0.92
N VAL A 129 1.18 5.99 -1.08
CA VAL A 129 2.40 5.84 -0.27
C VAL A 129 2.70 7.09 0.56
N LEU A 130 1.85 8.13 0.49
CA LEU A 130 2.07 9.37 1.23
C LEU A 130 1.55 9.35 2.66
N ASN A 131 2.27 10.10 3.50
CA ASN A 131 1.94 10.36 4.90
C ASN A 131 1.17 11.67 5.11
N LYS A 132 0.73 12.34 4.05
CA LYS A 132 0.02 13.62 4.14
C LYS A 132 -1.11 13.70 3.13
N THR A 133 -2.18 14.36 3.53
CA THR A 133 -3.37 14.54 2.70
C THR A 133 -3.10 15.59 1.63
N ILE A 134 -3.00 15.14 0.37
CA ILE A 134 -2.93 16.02 -0.80
C ILE A 134 -4.23 16.03 -1.61
N ILE A 135 -5.18 15.15 -1.27
CA ILE A 135 -6.48 15.01 -1.90
C ILE A 135 -7.61 14.96 -0.87
N ASP A 136 -8.79 15.35 -1.33
CA ASP A 136 -10.03 15.24 -0.59
C ASP A 136 -10.54 13.79 -0.62
N VAL A 137 -10.18 13.02 0.42
CA VAL A 137 -10.42 11.57 0.52
C VAL A 137 -11.91 11.22 0.52
N ASP A 138 -12.77 12.16 0.93
CA ASP A 138 -14.23 11.99 0.98
C ASP A 138 -14.86 11.92 -0.43
N LYS A 139 -14.11 12.31 -1.47
CA LYS A 139 -14.56 12.25 -2.87
C LYS A 139 -14.24 10.93 -3.57
N ILE A 140 -13.67 9.95 -2.89
CA ILE A 140 -13.40 8.64 -3.51
C ILE A 140 -14.69 7.84 -3.63
N ASN A 141 -14.91 7.24 -4.79
CA ASN A 141 -16.06 6.37 -4.99
C ASN A 141 -15.96 5.11 -4.11
N ASN A 142 -17.09 4.57 -3.67
CA ASN A 142 -17.14 3.40 -2.79
C ASN A 142 -16.78 2.05 -3.46
N ARG A 143 -16.46 2.06 -4.76
CA ARG A 143 -16.00 0.90 -5.53
C ARG A 143 -14.49 0.88 -5.69
N THR A 144 -13.82 2.03 -5.57
CA THR A 144 -12.37 2.17 -5.66
C THR A 144 -11.70 1.31 -4.62
N ILE A 145 -10.74 0.51 -5.06
CA ILE A 145 -9.87 -0.26 -4.18
C ILE A 145 -8.66 0.60 -3.86
N ILE A 146 -8.24 0.63 -2.60
CA ILE A 146 -7.15 1.50 -2.13
C ILE A 146 -6.10 0.64 -1.45
N LEU A 147 -4.86 0.71 -1.93
CA LEU A 147 -3.68 0.25 -1.21
C LEU A 147 -3.12 1.47 -0.45
N ASP A 148 -3.39 1.55 0.84
CA ASP A 148 -3.02 2.68 1.69
C ASP A 148 -1.77 2.35 2.52
N PHE A 149 -0.62 2.41 1.85
CA PHE A 149 0.67 1.98 2.38
C PHE A 149 1.47 3.11 3.04
N GLY A 150 0.96 4.33 3.03
CA GLY A 150 1.44 5.40 3.90
C GLY A 150 1.25 5.05 5.38
N GLY A 151 2.13 5.55 6.25
CA GLY A 151 2.09 5.39 7.70
C GLY A 151 0.92 6.11 8.39
N ARG A 152 0.28 7.11 7.77
CA ARG A 152 -0.89 7.81 8.37
C ARG A 152 -2.26 7.22 8.04
N LYS A 153 -2.33 6.19 7.18
CA LYS A 153 -3.58 5.49 6.80
C LYS A 153 -4.74 6.45 6.47
N LEU A 154 -4.50 7.35 5.52
CA LEU A 154 -5.38 8.47 5.18
C LEU A 154 -6.77 8.03 4.69
N PHE A 155 -6.89 6.80 4.16
CA PHE A 155 -8.10 6.30 3.50
C PHE A 155 -8.89 5.30 4.33
N GLU A 156 -8.33 4.81 5.43
CA GLU A 156 -8.87 3.67 6.20
C GLU A 156 -10.34 3.83 6.58
N LYS A 157 -10.76 5.05 6.92
CA LYS A 157 -12.16 5.39 7.29
C LYS A 157 -12.99 5.92 6.12
N ALA A 158 -12.35 6.32 5.02
CA ALA A 158 -12.98 6.97 3.88
C ALA A 158 -13.57 5.96 2.88
N ASN A 159 -13.04 4.74 2.82
CA ASN A 159 -13.48 3.75 1.85
C ASN A 159 -13.68 2.36 2.45
N ARG A 160 -14.55 1.57 1.82
CA ARG A 160 -14.79 0.18 2.18
C ARG A 160 -13.63 -0.72 1.75
N TYR A 161 -13.05 -0.50 0.59
CA TYR A 161 -12.05 -1.39 0.01
C TYR A 161 -10.65 -0.83 0.23
N VAL A 162 -10.21 -0.79 1.49
CA VAL A 162 -8.86 -0.33 1.85
C VAL A 162 -8.03 -1.50 2.35
N ILE A 163 -6.85 -1.63 1.78
CA ILE A 163 -5.77 -2.51 2.22
C ILE A 163 -4.71 -1.61 2.84
N GLY A 164 -4.60 -1.65 4.17
CA GLY A 164 -3.66 -0.82 4.93
C GLY A 164 -2.28 -1.45 5.09
N ASP A 165 -2.21 -2.78 5.16
CA ASP A 165 -0.97 -3.53 5.30
C ASP A 165 -1.15 -4.98 4.83
N ILE A 166 -0.11 -5.80 4.96
CA ILE A 166 -0.08 -7.23 4.63
C ILE A 166 0.43 -8.07 5.80
N SER A 167 0.03 -9.33 5.85
CA SER A 167 0.62 -10.33 6.73
C SER A 167 1.54 -11.27 5.97
N LEU A 168 2.56 -11.75 6.67
CA LEU A 168 3.59 -12.65 6.17
C LEU A 168 3.67 -13.87 7.08
N GLU A 169 3.65 -15.06 6.48
CA GLU A 169 3.82 -16.31 7.21
C GLU A 169 5.29 -16.45 7.65
N ILE A 170 5.50 -16.74 8.93
CA ILE A 170 6.85 -16.94 9.51
C ILE A 170 7.14 -18.39 9.87
N LYS A 171 6.20 -19.29 9.60
CA LYS A 171 6.40 -20.72 9.79
C LYS A 171 7.62 -21.20 8.99
N GLY A 172 8.51 -21.90 9.67
CA GLY A 172 9.77 -22.40 9.09
C GLY A 172 10.93 -21.40 9.06
N LEU A 173 10.75 -20.16 9.55
CA LEU A 173 11.82 -19.15 9.61
C LEU A 173 12.58 -19.11 10.95
N GLY A 174 12.53 -20.21 11.71
CA GLY A 174 13.26 -20.31 12.99
C GLY A 174 12.63 -19.57 14.18
N LEU A 175 11.47 -18.92 13.99
CA LEU A 175 10.70 -18.24 15.06
C LEU A 175 9.37 -18.95 15.40
N ALA A 176 9.03 -20.02 14.67
CA ALA A 176 7.72 -20.68 14.74
C ALA A 176 7.39 -21.35 16.10
N GLU A 177 8.37 -21.48 17.00
CA GLU A 177 8.19 -22.02 18.36
C GLU A 177 8.08 -20.93 19.44
N ASN A 178 8.09 -19.64 19.05
CA ASN A 178 7.97 -18.54 20.00
C ASN A 178 6.49 -18.34 20.42
N PRO A 179 6.14 -18.49 21.71
CA PRO A 179 4.75 -18.36 22.17
C PRO A 179 4.21 -16.93 22.13
N TRP A 180 5.08 -15.93 21.95
CA TRP A 180 4.72 -14.51 21.92
C TRP A 180 4.48 -13.97 20.51
N ILE A 181 4.84 -14.71 19.46
CA ILE A 181 4.72 -14.26 18.07
C ILE A 181 3.78 -15.20 17.32
N SER A 182 2.76 -14.65 16.67
CA SER A 182 1.84 -15.41 15.82
C SER A 182 2.54 -15.98 14.59
N GLU A 183 1.98 -17.06 14.02
CA GLU A 183 2.50 -17.67 12.77
C GLU A 183 2.48 -16.71 11.57
N GLU A 184 1.71 -15.63 11.66
CA GLU A 184 1.67 -14.52 10.71
C GLU A 184 1.90 -13.20 11.42
N ILE A 185 2.70 -12.32 10.82
CA ILE A 185 3.03 -10.99 11.37
C ILE A 185 2.86 -9.91 10.31
N ASN A 186 2.69 -8.65 10.73
CA ASN A 186 2.62 -7.51 9.83
C ASN A 186 3.98 -7.18 9.18
N SER A 187 3.96 -6.35 8.14
CA SER A 187 5.15 -6.02 7.35
C SER A 187 6.25 -5.33 8.17
N SER A 188 5.89 -4.44 9.10
CA SER A 188 6.84 -3.76 9.98
C SER A 188 7.57 -4.72 10.94
N LEU A 189 6.85 -5.63 11.60
CA LEU A 189 7.46 -6.62 12.47
C LEU A 189 8.32 -7.61 11.66
N TYR A 190 7.85 -7.99 10.47
CA TYR A 190 8.62 -8.86 9.59
C TYR A 190 9.93 -8.21 9.17
N GLU A 191 9.88 -6.95 8.72
CA GLU A 191 11.09 -6.20 8.41
C GLU A 191 12.04 -6.23 9.60
N CYS A 192 11.55 -5.93 10.81
CA CYS A 192 12.33 -5.92 12.04
C CYS A 192 13.09 -7.22 12.30
N LEU A 193 12.43 -8.36 12.11
CA LEU A 193 12.94 -9.68 12.49
C LEU A 193 13.83 -10.31 11.39
N PHE A 194 13.56 -9.98 10.13
CA PHE A 194 14.18 -10.64 8.97
C PHE A 194 14.95 -9.67 8.07
N HIS A 195 15.31 -8.50 8.59
CA HIS A 195 16.18 -7.52 7.92
C HIS A 195 15.76 -7.14 6.49
N GLY A 196 14.44 -7.05 6.26
CA GLY A 196 13.88 -6.63 4.98
C GLY A 196 13.89 -7.70 3.88
N GLU A 197 14.13 -8.97 4.20
CA GLU A 197 13.90 -10.06 3.24
C GLU A 197 12.47 -10.00 2.70
N CYS A 198 12.31 -10.03 1.37
CA CYS A 198 11.00 -9.92 0.75
C CYS A 198 10.35 -11.32 0.64
N ARG A 199 9.09 -11.42 1.10
CA ARG A 199 8.27 -12.63 0.99
C ARG A 199 6.88 -12.26 0.49
N LYS A 200 6.27 -13.17 -0.28
CA LYS A 200 4.88 -13.01 -0.75
C LYS A 200 3.93 -12.96 0.45
N TYR A 201 2.98 -12.04 0.41
CA TYR A 201 1.96 -11.87 1.43
C TYR A 201 1.06 -13.12 1.54
N LYS A 202 0.53 -13.36 2.73
CA LYS A 202 -0.43 -14.43 3.03
C LYS A 202 -1.85 -13.91 3.11
N ARG A 203 -2.05 -12.82 3.84
CA ARG A 203 -3.32 -12.12 4.05
C ARG A 203 -3.09 -10.61 4.03
N ILE A 204 -4.16 -9.85 4.02
CA ILE A 204 -4.17 -8.40 3.98
C ILE A 204 -4.83 -7.82 5.23
N TYR A 205 -4.33 -6.68 5.70
CA TYR A 205 -4.95 -5.92 6.78
C TYR A 205 -5.89 -4.86 6.21
N LYS A 206 -7.13 -4.87 6.70
CA LYS A 206 -8.11 -3.79 6.53
C LYS A 206 -8.42 -3.24 7.92
N GLY A 207 -7.77 -2.13 8.25
CA GLY A 207 -7.65 -1.67 9.64
C GLY A 207 -7.15 -2.79 10.53
N GLU A 208 -7.84 -3.05 11.63
CA GLU A 208 -7.48 -4.12 12.57
C GLU A 208 -7.87 -5.53 12.09
N SER A 209 -8.61 -5.66 10.99
CA SER A 209 -9.08 -6.96 10.49
C SER A 209 -8.07 -7.59 9.53
N LEU A 210 -7.70 -8.84 9.81
CA LEU A 210 -6.83 -9.64 8.96
C LEU A 210 -7.66 -10.60 8.08
N LEU A 211 -7.54 -10.46 6.76
CA LEU A 211 -8.43 -11.08 5.78
C LEU A 211 -7.64 -11.79 4.67
N THR A 212 -8.16 -12.91 4.20
CA THR A 212 -7.77 -13.45 2.89
C THR A 212 -8.26 -12.53 1.77
N MET A 213 -7.66 -12.62 0.58
CA MET A 213 -8.13 -11.84 -0.57
C MET A 213 -9.59 -12.18 -0.91
N ASP A 214 -9.99 -13.45 -0.81
CA ASP A 214 -11.36 -13.87 -1.09
C ASP A 214 -12.35 -13.25 -0.09
N GLU A 215 -12.01 -13.18 1.19
CA GLU A 215 -12.82 -12.50 2.19
C GLU A 215 -12.91 -11.00 1.92
N PHE A 216 -11.81 -10.36 1.51
CA PHE A 216 -11.78 -8.94 1.16
C PHE A 216 -12.70 -8.60 -0.02
N ILE A 217 -12.64 -9.40 -1.09
CA ILE A 217 -13.44 -9.19 -2.31
C ILE A 217 -14.92 -9.50 -2.06
N ASN A 218 -15.22 -10.55 -1.29
CA ASN A 218 -16.59 -10.99 -1.04
C ASN A 218 -17.30 -10.23 0.09
N GLN A 219 -16.74 -9.11 0.55
CA GLN A 219 -17.46 -8.16 1.40
C GLN A 219 -18.62 -7.54 0.59
N ASN A 220 -19.74 -8.25 0.43
CA ASN A 220 -20.99 -7.69 -0.08
C ASN A 220 -21.65 -6.83 1.01
N PRO A 221 -22.41 -5.77 0.67
CA PRO A 221 -23.35 -5.22 1.63
C PRO A 221 -24.39 -6.30 1.93
N ILE A 222 -24.67 -6.55 3.21
CA ILE A 222 -25.95 -7.16 3.57
C ILE A 222 -27.00 -6.17 3.06
N ILE A 223 -27.61 -6.48 1.91
CA ILE A 223 -28.84 -5.84 1.50
C ILE A 223 -29.81 -6.21 2.61
N LYS A 224 -30.09 -5.28 3.54
CA LYS A 224 -31.24 -5.39 4.42
C LYS A 224 -32.45 -5.44 3.50
N GLY A 225 -32.88 -6.66 3.17
CA GLY A 225 -34.13 -6.90 2.48
C GLY A 225 -35.23 -6.27 3.32
N GLY A 226 -35.97 -5.35 2.71
CA GLY A 226 -37.23 -4.89 3.25
C GLY A 226 -38.17 -6.08 3.38
N TYR A 227 -38.66 -6.28 4.60
CA TYR A 227 -39.98 -6.83 4.86
C TYR A 227 -40.85 -5.68 5.33
#